data_AF-A0A7X5BZ52-F1
#
_entry.id   AF-A0A7X5BZ52-F1
#
_cell.length_a   1.000
_cell.length_b   1.000
_cell.length_c   1.000
_cell.angle_alpha   90.00
_cell.angle_beta   90.00
_cell.angle_gamma   90.00
#
_symmetry.space_group_name_H-M   'P 1'
#
loop_
_entity.id
_entity.type
_entity.pdbx_description
1 polymer ?
#
loop_
_entity_poly.entity_id
_entity_poly.type
_entity_poly.pdbx_seq_one_letter_code
_entity_poly.pdbx_strand_id
1 'polypeptide(L)'
;MNTRKMKSAILASAAAVLLLAGCGEQASNTRPVQPGTGNSQTNEPAKEPAGSTSNGGGVVLPKIELPRQSNAAADMIGLFVYQGRIYTQTDTKLAAKDAKALLGEKVGRTIGSIDEWSSQDAYATELASSIGEADIYAVKGYDPAFRLMSYAEQDGEVWTELYECLNGFTVNSGADLFGRLRLEGNLQSAQWETFNSWNESKRHLQPVAQGDAFAAFLDALNEAKPVAFDILYKQGIYDNPDQKFISLTLKDGSVTRLRLFGNGYAKYAGAAVFFRVEDAAFQALWQAMA
;
A
#
# COMPACT_ATOMS: atom_id res chain seq x y z
N MET A 1 37.95 -4.26 32.51
CA MET A 1 38.30 -5.24 31.46
C MET A 1 37.17 -6.23 31.32
N ASN A 2 36.48 -6.20 30.18
CA ASN A 2 35.83 -7.28 29.41
C ASN A 2 35.16 -8.46 30.14
N THR A 3 33.97 -8.97 29.78
CA THR A 3 33.08 -8.77 28.63
C THR A 3 31.76 -9.49 28.98
N ARG A 4 30.61 -8.82 28.82
CA ARG A 4 29.28 -9.43 28.93
C ARG A 4 28.95 -10.08 27.58
N LYS A 5 28.85 -11.42 27.52
CA LYS A 5 28.34 -12.14 26.35
C LYS A 5 26.81 -12.03 26.34
N MET A 6 26.25 -11.17 25.49
CA MET A 6 24.85 -11.27 25.08
C MET A 6 24.75 -12.34 23.98
N LYS A 7 23.90 -13.35 24.21
CA LYS A 7 23.46 -14.28 23.18
C LYS A 7 22.25 -13.65 22.50
N SER A 8 22.39 -13.23 21.26
CA SER A 8 21.27 -12.81 20.43
C SER A 8 20.51 -14.06 19.97
N ALA A 9 19.26 -14.19 20.40
CA ALA A 9 18.32 -15.16 19.84
C ALA A 9 17.64 -14.50 18.64
N ILE A 10 17.84 -15.07 17.46
CA ILE A 10 17.13 -14.68 16.24
C ILE A 10 15.75 -15.34 16.32
N LEU A 11 14.69 -14.54 16.52
CA LEU A 11 13.32 -14.99 16.27
C LEU A 11 13.02 -14.75 14.79
N ALA A 12 12.93 -15.83 14.02
CA ALA A 12 12.32 -15.82 12.71
C ALA A 12 10.80 -15.88 12.89
N SER A 13 10.12 -14.81 12.50
CA SER A 13 8.66 -14.76 12.46
C SER A 13 8.19 -15.53 11.21
N ALA A 14 7.65 -16.73 11.41
CA ALA A 14 7.12 -17.57 10.34
C ALA A 14 5.79 -17.01 9.80
N ALA A 15 5.76 -16.60 8.54
CA ALA A 15 4.52 -16.38 7.81
C ALA A 15 4.06 -17.71 7.20
N ALA A 16 2.88 -18.18 7.63
CA ALA A 16 2.29 -19.44 7.15
C ALA A 16 1.86 -19.32 5.68
N VAL A 17 2.54 -20.05 4.79
CA VAL A 17 2.10 -20.27 3.41
C VAL A 17 1.20 -21.51 3.37
N LEU A 18 -0.10 -21.30 3.16
CA LEU A 18 -1.04 -22.37 2.80
C LEU A 18 -0.84 -22.75 1.33
N LEU A 19 -0.07 -23.82 1.10
CA LEU A 19 -0.04 -24.53 -0.18
C LEU A 19 -1.25 -25.46 -0.26
N LEU A 20 -2.20 -25.15 -1.14
CA LEU A 20 -3.20 -26.12 -1.59
C LEU A 20 -2.76 -26.71 -2.93
N ALA A 21 -2.11 -27.87 -2.87
CA ALA A 21 -2.07 -28.81 -3.98
C ALA A 21 -3.26 -29.78 -3.80
N GLY A 22 -4.21 -29.74 -4.73
CA GLY A 22 -5.34 -30.65 -4.78
C GLY A 22 -5.07 -31.83 -5.73
N CYS A 23 -5.44 -33.03 -5.25
CA CYS A 23 -5.74 -34.31 -5.90
C CYS A 23 -5.04 -35.43 -5.11
N GLY A 24 -5.66 -36.35 -4.39
CA GLY A 24 -7.05 -36.71 -4.12
C GLY A 24 -7.01 -38.13 -3.54
N GLU A 25 -7.83 -38.45 -2.54
CA GLU A 25 -8.48 -39.76 -2.30
C GLU A 25 -8.99 -39.86 -0.85
N GLN A 26 -10.21 -40.38 -0.74
CA GLN A 26 -11.03 -40.43 0.46
C GLN A 26 -10.60 -41.56 1.41
N ALA A 27 -10.67 -41.30 2.72
CA ALA A 27 -11.11 -42.30 3.70
C ALA A 27 -11.70 -41.60 4.93
N SER A 28 -12.91 -42.02 5.29
CA SER A 28 -13.75 -41.53 6.37
C SER A 28 -13.19 -41.89 7.75
N ASN A 29 -13.17 -40.94 8.68
CA ASN A 29 -13.36 -41.27 10.09
C ASN A 29 -13.94 -40.07 10.88
N THR A 30 -15.14 -40.27 11.40
CA THR A 30 -15.90 -39.30 12.20
C THR A 30 -15.43 -39.28 13.66
N ARG A 31 -15.12 -38.09 14.18
CA ARG A 31 -15.29 -37.74 15.60
C ARG A 31 -15.84 -36.31 15.71
N PRO A 32 -16.81 -36.05 16.61
CA PRO A 32 -17.47 -34.76 16.69
C PRO A 32 -16.61 -33.77 17.47
N VAL A 33 -16.42 -32.56 16.92
CA VAL A 33 -15.90 -31.40 17.67
C VAL A 33 -16.92 -30.29 17.56
N GLN A 34 -17.34 -29.80 18.73
CA GLN A 34 -18.27 -28.71 18.97
C GLN A 34 -17.84 -27.39 18.31
N PRO A 35 -18.78 -26.45 18.07
CA PRO A 35 -18.56 -25.28 17.24
C PRO A 35 -17.68 -24.27 17.96
N GLY A 36 -16.45 -24.11 17.47
CA GLY A 36 -15.60 -22.96 17.76
C GLY A 36 -16.05 -21.78 16.91
N THR A 37 -16.47 -20.72 17.58
CA THR A 37 -16.81 -19.40 17.01
C THR A 37 -15.80 -18.97 15.96
N GLY A 38 -16.25 -18.84 14.71
CA GLY A 38 -15.48 -18.21 13.65
C GLY A 38 -15.23 -16.76 14.04
N ASN A 39 -13.97 -16.42 14.29
CA ASN A 39 -13.54 -15.03 14.28
C ASN A 39 -13.61 -14.57 12.83
N SER A 40 -14.73 -13.94 12.47
CA SER A 40 -14.80 -13.01 11.36
C SER A 40 -13.80 -11.90 11.65
N GLN A 41 -12.59 -12.01 11.09
CA GLN A 41 -11.67 -10.89 11.00
C GLN A 41 -12.29 -9.88 10.04
N THR A 42 -12.98 -8.90 10.60
CA THR A 42 -13.27 -7.63 9.95
C THR A 42 -11.92 -6.98 9.68
N ASN A 43 -11.52 -6.89 8.41
CA ASN A 43 -10.42 -6.01 8.02
C ASN A 43 -10.88 -4.57 8.26
N GLU A 44 -10.48 -4.00 9.39
CA GLU A 44 -10.65 -2.58 9.68
C GLU A 44 -9.88 -1.74 8.63
N PRO A 45 -10.35 -0.52 8.31
CA PRO A 45 -9.65 0.36 7.39
C PRO A 45 -8.26 0.71 7.94
N ALA A 46 -7.26 0.75 7.05
CA ALA A 46 -5.92 1.24 7.34
C ALA A 46 -5.97 2.60 8.06
N LYS A 47 -5.16 2.74 9.12
CA LYS A 47 -5.13 3.88 10.05
C LYS A 47 -4.97 5.22 9.31
N GLU A 48 -5.69 6.23 9.81
CA GLU A 48 -5.84 7.56 9.23
C GLU A 48 -4.49 8.24 8.95
N PRO A 49 -4.28 8.79 7.74
CA PRO A 49 -3.09 9.60 7.49
C PRO A 49 -3.20 10.95 8.21
N ALA A 50 -2.05 11.48 8.64
CA ALA A 50 -1.96 12.80 9.25
C ALA A 50 -2.62 13.88 8.36
N GLY A 51 -3.43 14.75 8.96
CA GLY A 51 -4.36 15.64 8.25
C GLY A 51 -3.69 16.57 7.24
N SER A 52 -4.25 16.66 6.03
CA SER A 52 -3.73 17.52 4.97
C SER A 52 -4.45 18.87 4.89
N THR A 53 -3.73 19.89 4.43
CA THR A 53 -4.25 21.26 4.33
C THR A 53 -4.25 21.74 2.89
N SER A 54 -5.28 22.47 2.47
CA SER A 54 -5.30 23.12 1.16
C SER A 54 -4.47 24.41 1.17
N ASN A 55 -3.67 24.63 0.13
CA ASN A 55 -2.89 25.85 -0.06
C ASN A 55 -2.93 26.27 -1.54
N GLY A 56 -3.61 27.38 -1.86
CA GLY A 56 -3.53 28.01 -3.17
C GLY A 56 -3.90 27.12 -4.38
N GLY A 57 -4.73 26.10 -4.19
CA GLY A 57 -5.11 25.13 -5.22
C GLY A 57 -4.44 23.76 -5.11
N GLY A 58 -3.37 23.64 -4.32
CA GLY A 58 -2.74 22.37 -3.97
C GLY A 58 -3.16 21.86 -2.59
N VAL A 59 -2.73 20.62 -2.27
CA VAL A 59 -2.90 19.96 -0.97
C VAL A 59 -1.51 19.61 -0.42
N VAL A 60 -1.19 20.13 0.76
CA VAL A 60 0.06 19.80 1.46
C VAL A 60 -0.13 18.48 2.20
N LEU A 61 0.69 17.48 1.86
CA LEU A 61 0.79 16.24 2.62
C LEU A 61 1.79 16.48 3.75
N PRO A 62 1.35 16.51 5.03
CA PRO A 62 2.27 16.71 6.14
C PRO A 62 3.27 15.57 6.19
N LYS A 63 4.40 15.79 6.85
CA LYS A 63 5.25 14.66 7.26
C LYS A 63 4.47 13.80 8.26
N ILE A 64 4.72 12.50 8.26
CA ILE A 64 4.08 11.61 9.25
C ILE A 64 4.63 11.97 10.63
N GLU A 65 3.72 12.30 11.53
CA GLU A 65 3.99 12.47 12.96
C GLU A 65 3.35 11.31 13.71
N LEU A 66 4.06 10.75 14.70
CA LEU A 66 3.46 9.78 15.60
C LEU A 66 2.48 10.47 16.56
N PRO A 67 1.35 9.81 16.89
CA PRO A 67 0.49 10.29 17.95
C PRO A 67 1.28 10.35 19.26
N ARG A 68 1.16 11.48 19.97
CA ARG A 68 1.88 11.74 21.25
C ARG A 68 1.48 10.78 22.38
N GLN A 69 0.42 10.00 22.19
CA GLN A 69 -0.03 8.97 23.13
C GLN A 69 -0.22 7.67 22.36
N SER A 70 0.51 6.62 22.76
CA SER A 70 0.29 5.27 22.23
C SER A 70 -1.02 4.73 22.82
N ASN A 71 -1.92 4.27 21.96
CA ASN A 71 -3.03 3.43 22.36
C ASN A 71 -2.66 1.98 22.03
N ALA A 72 -2.99 1.04 22.93
CA ALA A 72 -2.64 -0.38 22.81
C ALA A 72 -3.27 -1.10 21.58
N ALA A 73 -3.97 -0.37 20.71
CA ALA A 73 -4.66 -0.85 19.51
C ALA A 73 -4.03 -0.32 18.21
N ALA A 74 -2.81 0.23 18.25
CA ALA A 74 -2.14 0.71 17.05
C ALA A 74 -1.52 -0.44 16.25
N ASP A 75 -2.20 -0.91 15.20
CA ASP A 75 -1.55 -1.73 14.17
C ASP A 75 -0.49 -0.88 13.46
N MET A 76 0.77 -1.32 13.53
CA MET A 76 1.90 -0.56 13.05
C MET A 76 2.15 -0.87 11.58
N ILE A 77 1.93 0.14 10.73
CA ILE A 77 2.32 0.07 9.32
C ILE A 77 3.84 -0.14 9.20
N GLY A 78 4.23 -1.06 8.31
CA GLY A 78 5.65 -1.25 7.98
C GLY A 78 6.23 0.06 7.44
N LEU A 79 7.30 0.56 8.06
CA LEU A 79 7.94 1.80 7.66
C LEU A 79 9.43 1.84 7.97
N PHE A 80 10.13 2.76 7.30
CA PHE A 80 11.47 3.17 7.67
C PHE A 80 11.75 4.62 7.28
N VAL A 81 12.78 5.20 7.92
CA VAL A 81 13.29 6.54 7.62
C VAL A 81 14.39 6.45 6.57
N TYR A 82 14.29 7.25 5.51
CA TYR A 82 15.36 7.45 4.54
C TYR A 82 15.42 8.89 4.07
N GLN A 83 16.61 9.50 4.13
CA GLN A 83 16.88 10.90 3.84
C GLN A 83 15.90 11.86 4.55
N GLY A 84 15.60 11.57 5.82
CA GLY A 84 14.67 12.34 6.63
C GLY A 84 13.21 12.32 6.15
N ARG A 85 12.85 11.34 5.33
CA ARG A 85 11.48 11.04 4.87
C ARG A 85 11.04 9.67 5.36
N ILE A 86 9.74 9.47 5.48
CA ILE A 86 9.16 8.23 5.96
C ILE A 86 8.59 7.46 4.77
N TYR A 87 9.05 6.24 4.59
CA TYR A 87 8.57 5.32 3.56
C TYR A 87 7.68 4.31 4.25
N THR A 88 6.44 4.17 3.77
CA THR A 88 5.45 3.25 4.34
C THR A 88 5.13 2.15 3.35
N GLN A 89 4.84 0.96 3.86
CA GLN A 89 4.25 -0.12 3.08
C GLN A 89 2.93 0.37 2.48
N THR A 90 2.65 -0.02 1.24
CA THR A 90 1.36 0.26 0.59
C THR A 90 0.77 -1.00 0.02
N ASP A 91 -0.43 -0.90 -0.53
CA ASP A 91 -1.10 -2.00 -1.25
C ASP A 91 -0.38 -2.40 -2.54
N THR A 92 0.69 -1.70 -2.94
CA THR A 92 1.47 -2.03 -4.13
C THR A 92 2.27 -3.31 -3.89
N LYS A 93 2.05 -4.31 -4.73
CA LYS A 93 2.71 -5.62 -4.64
C LYS A 93 3.72 -5.79 -5.75
N LEU A 94 4.74 -6.61 -5.51
CA LEU A 94 5.71 -7.05 -6.50
C LEU A 94 5.89 -8.56 -6.35
N ALA A 95 5.79 -9.29 -7.47
CA ALA A 95 6.03 -10.72 -7.44
C ALA A 95 7.52 -11.02 -7.25
N ALA A 96 7.84 -12.01 -6.41
CA ALA A 96 9.21 -12.46 -6.14
C ALA A 96 10.06 -12.68 -7.41
N LYS A 97 9.45 -13.26 -8.45
CA LYS A 97 10.11 -13.53 -9.74
C LYS A 97 10.58 -12.26 -10.48
N ASP A 98 9.93 -11.12 -10.25
CA ASP A 98 10.18 -9.86 -10.96
C ASP A 98 11.10 -8.92 -10.14
N ALA A 99 11.20 -9.17 -8.83
CA ALA A 99 11.93 -8.34 -7.88
C ALA A 99 13.40 -8.09 -8.24
N LYS A 100 14.11 -9.17 -8.62
CA LYS A 100 15.54 -9.11 -8.95
C LYS A 100 15.83 -8.24 -10.18
N ALA A 101 14.91 -8.21 -11.15
CA ALA A 101 15.04 -7.38 -12.35
C ALA A 101 14.95 -5.88 -12.00
N LEU A 102 14.18 -5.54 -10.97
CA LEU A 102 14.00 -4.17 -10.50
C LEU A 102 15.03 -3.72 -9.47
N LEU A 103 15.93 -4.59 -9.01
CA LEU A 103 16.93 -4.27 -8.00
C LEU A 103 17.91 -3.19 -8.50
N GLY A 104 17.88 -2.02 -7.87
CA GLY A 104 18.83 -0.93 -8.06
C GLY A 104 19.97 -0.98 -7.05
N GLU A 105 20.57 0.17 -6.78
CA GLU A 105 21.65 0.30 -5.79
C GLU A 105 21.13 0.07 -4.37
N LYS A 106 21.94 -0.58 -3.53
CA LYS A 106 21.65 -0.71 -2.11
C LYS A 106 21.78 0.67 -1.46
N VAL A 107 20.71 1.14 -0.83
CA VAL A 107 20.69 2.45 -0.16
C VAL A 107 21.04 2.34 1.33
N GLY A 108 20.83 1.17 1.94
CA GLY A 108 21.14 0.97 3.35
C GLY A 108 20.62 -0.35 3.91
N ARG A 109 20.72 -0.47 5.24
CA ARG A 109 20.11 -1.55 6.01
C ARG A 109 19.33 -0.93 7.18
N THR A 110 18.07 -1.28 7.32
CA THR A 110 17.22 -0.76 8.40
C THR A 110 17.62 -1.29 9.76
N ILE A 111 17.24 -0.54 10.80
CA ILE A 111 17.43 -0.87 12.20
C ILE A 111 16.04 -0.91 12.84
N GLY A 112 15.62 -2.09 13.28
CA GLY A 112 14.35 -2.33 13.97
C GLY A 112 14.28 -1.62 15.32
N SER A 113 14.02 -0.33 15.30
CA SER A 113 14.14 0.59 16.43
C SER A 113 12.88 1.44 16.64
N ILE A 114 11.89 1.29 15.75
CA ILE A 114 10.58 1.90 15.87
C ILE A 114 9.59 0.81 16.28
N ASP A 115 8.87 1.08 17.34
CA ASP A 115 7.81 0.25 17.92
C ASP A 115 6.60 1.13 18.32
N GLU A 116 5.56 0.52 18.88
CA GLU A 116 4.29 1.19 19.21
C GLU A 116 4.46 2.25 20.32
N TRP A 117 5.63 2.29 20.95
CA TRP A 117 5.97 3.12 22.10
C TRP A 117 7.02 4.19 21.74
N SER A 118 7.45 4.22 20.48
CA SER A 118 8.49 5.12 20.02
C SER A 118 8.01 6.58 20.00
N SER A 119 8.92 7.49 20.33
CA SER A 119 8.65 8.94 20.24
C SER A 119 9.00 9.48 18.85
N GLN A 120 8.60 10.71 18.55
CA GLN A 120 8.92 11.36 17.28
C GLN A 120 10.43 11.42 17.00
N ASP A 121 11.27 11.49 18.04
CA ASP A 121 12.73 11.52 17.90
C ASP A 121 13.28 10.21 17.31
N ALA A 122 12.57 9.09 17.46
CA ALA A 122 12.96 7.83 16.82
C ALA A 122 12.97 7.95 15.29
N TYR A 123 12.13 8.82 14.73
CA TYR A 123 12.04 9.08 13.28
C TYR A 123 13.12 10.05 12.77
N ALA A 124 13.91 10.65 13.66
CA ALA A 124 15.07 11.47 13.28
C ALA A 124 16.30 10.61 12.96
N THR A 125 16.26 9.31 13.29
CA THR A 125 17.36 8.39 13.01
C THR A 125 17.21 7.78 11.62
N GLU A 126 18.20 8.02 10.77
CA GLU A 126 18.26 7.44 9.43
C GLU A 126 18.22 5.90 9.51
N LEU A 127 17.40 5.28 8.66
CA LEU A 127 17.17 3.83 8.60
C LEU A 127 16.52 3.22 9.85
N ALA A 128 16.05 4.01 10.81
CA ALA A 128 15.14 3.52 11.85
C ALA A 128 13.86 2.97 11.21
N SER A 129 13.40 1.81 11.68
CA SER A 129 12.29 1.08 11.07
C SER A 129 11.42 0.32 12.06
N SER A 130 10.18 0.05 11.63
CA SER A 130 9.30 -0.94 12.25
C SER A 130 9.42 -2.34 11.65
N ILE A 131 10.05 -2.46 10.49
CA ILE A 131 10.18 -3.71 9.71
C ILE A 131 11.36 -4.58 10.14
N GLY A 132 12.03 -4.23 11.25
CA GLY A 132 13.27 -4.89 11.67
C GLY A 132 14.45 -4.55 10.76
N GLU A 133 15.45 -5.43 10.74
CA GLU A 133 16.60 -5.31 9.85
C GLU A 133 16.32 -5.88 8.46
N ALA A 134 16.38 -5.03 7.45
CA ALA A 134 16.23 -5.39 6.05
C ALA A 134 17.21 -4.58 5.21
N ASP A 135 17.74 -5.20 4.15
CA ASP A 135 18.51 -4.46 3.15
C ASP A 135 17.54 -3.71 2.23
N ILE A 136 17.75 -2.40 2.09
CA ILE A 136 16.90 -1.51 1.28
C ILE A 136 17.63 -1.13 0.01
N TYR A 137 16.90 -1.11 -1.09
CA TYR A 137 17.40 -0.83 -2.43
C TYR A 137 16.54 0.20 -3.13
N ALA A 138 17.19 0.97 -4.01
CA ALA A 138 16.48 1.72 -5.04
C ALA A 138 15.74 0.76 -5.98
N VAL A 139 14.61 1.20 -6.54
CA VAL A 139 13.85 0.43 -7.54
C VAL A 139 14.15 1.00 -8.92
N LYS A 140 14.67 0.17 -9.82
CA LYS A 140 15.03 0.58 -11.18
C LYS A 140 13.85 1.23 -11.89
N GLY A 141 14.10 2.41 -12.42
CA GLY A 141 13.11 3.20 -13.13
C GLY A 141 12.12 3.93 -12.23
N TYR A 142 12.27 3.91 -10.91
CA TYR A 142 11.51 4.77 -10.00
C TYR A 142 12.44 5.77 -9.32
N ASP A 143 11.90 6.93 -8.99
CA ASP A 143 12.60 7.93 -8.17
C ASP A 143 12.79 7.36 -6.75
N PRO A 144 14.03 7.27 -6.23
CA PRO A 144 14.28 6.83 -4.85
C PRO A 144 13.59 7.72 -3.81
N ALA A 145 13.31 8.98 -4.13
CA ALA A 145 12.53 9.89 -3.28
C ALA A 145 11.03 9.54 -3.25
N PHE A 146 10.58 8.60 -4.08
CA PHE A 146 9.23 8.04 -4.12
C PHE A 146 9.18 6.61 -3.58
N ARG A 147 9.92 5.69 -4.21
CA ARG A 147 9.75 4.25 -4.01
C ARG A 147 11.09 3.57 -3.80
N LEU A 148 11.13 2.76 -2.76
CA LEU A 148 12.24 1.90 -2.39
C LEU A 148 11.70 0.49 -2.15
N MET A 149 12.59 -0.50 -2.04
CA MET A 149 12.17 -1.85 -1.71
C MET A 149 13.10 -2.51 -0.71
N SER A 150 12.53 -3.39 0.12
CA SER A 150 13.30 -4.42 0.79
C SER A 150 13.56 -5.58 -0.17
N TYR A 151 14.72 -6.20 -0.06
CA TYR A 151 15.04 -7.43 -0.79
C TYR A 151 15.92 -8.33 0.05
N ALA A 152 15.52 -9.59 0.17
CA ALA A 152 16.34 -10.67 0.69
C ALA A 152 16.12 -11.94 -0.14
N GLU A 153 17.18 -12.71 -0.32
CA GLU A 153 17.16 -14.02 -0.97
C GLU A 153 17.81 -15.02 -0.02
N GLN A 154 17.04 -15.98 0.50
CA GLN A 154 17.50 -17.01 1.43
C GLN A 154 16.93 -18.35 0.98
N ASP A 155 17.77 -19.38 0.88
CA ASP A 155 17.38 -20.73 0.46
C ASP A 155 16.58 -20.80 -0.87
N GLY A 156 16.83 -19.85 -1.78
CA GLY A 156 16.14 -19.72 -3.05
C GLY A 156 14.76 -19.03 -2.97
N GLU A 157 14.32 -18.64 -1.78
CA GLU A 157 13.12 -17.85 -1.57
C GLU A 157 13.46 -16.36 -1.56
N VAL A 158 12.68 -15.59 -2.33
CA VAL A 158 12.84 -14.13 -2.43
C VAL A 158 11.75 -13.45 -1.61
N TRP A 159 12.21 -12.67 -0.64
CA TRP A 159 11.38 -11.81 0.22
C TRP A 159 11.56 -10.37 -0.24
N THR A 160 10.47 -9.72 -0.65
CA THR A 160 10.51 -8.34 -1.13
C THR A 160 9.22 -7.61 -0.82
N GLU A 161 9.34 -6.34 -0.49
CA GLU A 161 8.22 -5.43 -0.31
C GLU A 161 8.57 -4.04 -0.86
N LEU A 162 7.57 -3.35 -1.39
CA LEU A 162 7.70 -1.97 -1.85
C LEU A 162 7.28 -1.01 -0.74
N TYR A 163 8.02 0.08 -0.61
CA TYR A 163 7.73 1.15 0.35
C TYR A 163 7.75 2.50 -0.35
N GLU A 164 6.83 3.37 0.04
CA GLU A 164 6.59 4.62 -0.68
C GLU A 164 6.52 5.82 0.24
N CYS A 165 7.09 6.93 -0.22
CA CYS A 165 7.03 8.22 0.45
C CYS A 165 5.80 9.00 -0.03
N LEU A 166 4.71 8.89 0.74
CA LEU A 166 3.41 9.56 0.50
C LEU A 166 3.18 10.78 1.41
N ASN A 167 4.25 11.41 1.89
CA ASN A 167 4.23 12.49 2.88
C ASN A 167 5.32 13.54 2.63
N GLY A 168 5.17 14.73 3.20
CA GLY A 168 6.18 15.78 3.19
C GLY A 168 6.34 16.53 1.86
N PHE A 169 5.32 16.53 1.00
CA PHE A 169 5.31 17.30 -0.26
C PHE A 169 3.93 17.89 -0.56
N THR A 170 3.87 18.84 -1.50
CA THR A 170 2.61 19.43 -1.97
C THR A 170 2.16 18.74 -3.25
N VAL A 171 0.88 18.39 -3.30
CA VAL A 171 0.21 17.82 -4.47
C VAL A 171 -0.61 18.93 -5.13
N ASN A 172 -0.33 19.25 -6.39
CA ASN A 172 -1.04 20.27 -7.16
C ASN A 172 -2.00 19.65 -8.18
N SER A 173 -1.68 18.45 -8.66
CA SER A 173 -2.54 17.64 -9.54
C SER A 173 -2.30 16.15 -9.30
N GLY A 174 -3.11 15.31 -9.93
CA GLY A 174 -2.93 13.87 -9.92
C GLY A 174 -1.54 13.41 -10.37
N ALA A 175 -0.90 14.12 -11.30
CA ALA A 175 0.42 13.79 -11.81
C ALA A 175 1.50 13.76 -10.71
N ASP A 176 1.38 14.60 -9.68
CA ASP A 176 2.32 14.65 -8.55
C ASP A 176 2.28 13.36 -7.70
N LEU A 177 1.28 12.50 -7.88
CA LEU A 177 1.17 11.20 -7.23
C LEU A 177 1.08 10.05 -8.24
N PHE A 178 0.06 10.03 -9.11
CA PHE A 178 -0.17 8.96 -10.06
C PHE A 178 0.89 8.89 -11.16
N GLY A 179 1.49 10.02 -11.55
CA GLY A 179 2.62 10.05 -12.47
C GLY A 179 3.84 9.30 -11.91
N ARG A 180 4.03 9.33 -10.59
CA ARG A 180 5.13 8.61 -9.89
C ARG A 180 4.91 7.10 -9.86
N LEU A 181 3.68 6.63 -10.08
CA LEU A 181 3.35 5.21 -10.23
C LEU A 181 3.71 4.65 -11.60
N ARG A 182 4.08 5.51 -12.56
CA ARG A 182 4.44 5.12 -13.93
C ARG A 182 3.36 4.31 -14.63
N LEU A 183 2.09 4.70 -14.50
CA LEU A 183 0.97 4.01 -15.14
C LEU A 183 1.02 4.16 -16.67
N GLU A 184 1.31 5.37 -17.14
CA GLU A 184 1.34 5.71 -18.56
C GLU A 184 2.45 4.94 -19.29
N GLY A 185 2.09 4.28 -20.40
CA GLY A 185 3.00 3.48 -21.22
C GLY A 185 3.51 2.18 -20.57
N ASN A 186 3.30 1.97 -19.27
CA ASN A 186 3.79 0.81 -18.52
C ASN A 186 2.69 -0.15 -18.07
N LEU A 187 1.42 0.18 -18.26
CA LEU A 187 0.33 -0.73 -17.90
C LEU A 187 0.32 -1.99 -18.79
N GLN A 188 0.10 -3.14 -18.17
CA GLN A 188 -0.07 -4.43 -18.84
C GLN A 188 -1.52 -4.90 -18.81
N SER A 189 -2.19 -4.78 -17.66
CA SER A 189 -3.59 -5.16 -17.49
C SER A 189 -4.21 -4.42 -16.31
N ALA A 190 -5.54 -4.40 -16.26
CA ALA A 190 -6.28 -3.88 -15.13
C ALA A 190 -7.44 -4.82 -14.78
N GLN A 191 -7.68 -4.97 -13.49
CA GLN A 191 -8.79 -5.72 -12.92
C GLN A 191 -9.50 -4.87 -11.88
N TRP A 192 -10.77 -5.12 -11.63
CA TRP A 192 -11.54 -4.41 -10.63
C TRP A 192 -12.37 -5.35 -9.77
N GLU A 193 -12.75 -4.89 -8.58
CA GLU A 193 -13.72 -5.55 -7.72
C GLU A 193 -14.58 -4.53 -6.96
N THR A 194 -15.75 -4.96 -6.48
CA THR A 194 -16.66 -4.14 -5.67
C THR A 194 -16.16 -3.99 -4.23
N PHE A 195 -16.70 -3.00 -3.52
CA PHE A 195 -16.45 -2.83 -2.08
C PHE A 195 -16.72 -4.10 -1.27
N ASN A 196 -17.86 -4.77 -1.49
CA ASN A 196 -18.20 -5.99 -0.74
C ASN A 196 -17.23 -7.14 -1.04
N SER A 197 -16.79 -7.30 -2.29
CA SER A 197 -15.79 -8.31 -2.65
C SER A 197 -14.47 -8.08 -1.89
N TRP A 198 -14.00 -6.83 -1.88
CA TRP A 198 -12.77 -6.44 -1.21
C TRP A 198 -12.89 -6.57 0.32
N ASN A 199 -13.96 -6.03 0.91
CA ASN A 199 -14.19 -5.98 2.36
C ASN A 199 -14.34 -7.39 2.97
N GLU A 200 -15.01 -8.29 2.25
CA GLU A 200 -15.17 -9.69 2.66
C GLU A 200 -14.04 -10.60 2.16
N SER A 201 -12.97 -10.04 1.59
CA SER A 201 -11.82 -10.79 1.04
C SER A 201 -12.19 -11.88 0.02
N LYS A 202 -13.31 -11.71 -0.70
CA LYS A 202 -13.80 -12.66 -1.72
C LYS A 202 -12.91 -12.71 -2.96
N ARG A 203 -12.23 -11.60 -3.27
CA ARG A 203 -11.33 -11.44 -4.44
C ARG A 203 -12.02 -11.78 -5.77
N HIS A 204 -13.27 -11.36 -5.94
CA HIS A 204 -14.01 -11.49 -7.19
C HIS A 204 -13.54 -10.42 -8.19
N LEU A 205 -12.32 -10.62 -8.70
CA LEU A 205 -11.70 -9.72 -9.66
C LEU A 205 -12.26 -9.93 -11.07
N GLN A 206 -12.61 -8.83 -11.72
CA GLN A 206 -13.10 -8.79 -13.09
C GLN A 206 -12.15 -7.97 -13.97
N PRO A 207 -11.93 -8.32 -15.25
CA PRO A 207 -11.08 -7.54 -16.12
C PRO A 207 -11.68 -6.15 -16.39
N VAL A 208 -10.84 -5.13 -16.48
CA VAL A 208 -11.20 -3.81 -17.00
C VAL A 208 -10.90 -3.77 -18.50
N ALA A 209 -11.90 -3.44 -19.32
CA ALA A 209 -11.73 -3.32 -20.77
C ALA A 209 -10.71 -2.22 -21.12
N GLN A 210 -9.70 -2.57 -21.91
CA GLN A 210 -8.63 -1.68 -22.33
C GLN A 210 -9.05 -0.88 -23.58
N GLY A 211 -9.98 0.05 -23.42
CA GLY A 211 -10.49 0.91 -24.49
C GLY A 211 -10.49 2.39 -24.12
N ASP A 212 -11.14 3.21 -24.96
CA ASP A 212 -11.11 4.68 -24.87
C ASP A 212 -11.53 5.22 -23.49
N ALA A 213 -12.55 4.63 -22.86
CA ALA A 213 -13.00 5.03 -21.52
C ALA A 213 -11.92 4.85 -20.45
N PHE A 214 -11.16 3.76 -20.54
CA PHE A 214 -10.09 3.48 -19.59
C PHE A 214 -8.85 4.35 -19.86
N ALA A 215 -8.50 4.59 -21.13
CA ALA A 215 -7.43 5.52 -21.50
C ALA A 215 -7.75 6.96 -21.04
N ALA A 216 -8.95 7.46 -21.35
CA ALA A 216 -9.41 8.78 -20.92
C ALA A 216 -9.43 8.92 -19.39
N PHE A 217 -9.77 7.85 -18.66
CA PHE A 217 -9.68 7.85 -17.20
C PHE A 217 -8.23 8.00 -16.72
N LEU A 218 -7.25 7.31 -17.32
CA LEU A 218 -5.84 7.44 -16.93
C LEU A 218 -5.31 8.86 -17.19
N ASP A 219 -5.70 9.46 -18.31
CA ASP A 219 -5.35 10.85 -18.63
C ASP A 219 -5.98 11.81 -17.60
N ALA A 220 -7.29 11.67 -17.36
CA ALA A 220 -8.01 12.46 -16.37
C ALA A 220 -7.48 12.27 -14.93
N LEU A 221 -6.91 11.11 -14.62
CA LEU A 221 -6.32 10.82 -13.33
C LEU A 221 -5.06 11.66 -13.09
N ASN A 222 -4.25 11.91 -14.13
CA ASN A 222 -3.08 12.80 -14.03
C ASN A 222 -3.48 14.28 -13.88
N GLU A 223 -4.60 14.69 -14.48
CA GLU A 223 -5.11 16.06 -14.38
C GLU A 223 -5.98 16.30 -13.14
N ALA A 224 -6.31 15.23 -12.40
CA ALA A 224 -7.27 15.27 -11.31
C ALA A 224 -6.89 16.29 -10.23
N LYS A 225 -7.91 16.98 -9.71
CA LYS A 225 -7.70 18.04 -8.71
C LYS A 225 -7.57 17.44 -7.32
N PRO A 226 -6.52 17.77 -6.56
CA PRO A 226 -6.35 17.24 -5.21
C PRO A 226 -7.37 17.88 -4.25
N VAL A 227 -7.90 17.05 -3.35
CA VAL A 227 -8.80 17.45 -2.27
C VAL A 227 -8.25 16.90 -0.96
N ALA A 228 -8.14 17.78 0.04
CA ALA A 228 -7.59 17.42 1.34
C ALA A 228 -8.41 16.29 1.99
N PHE A 229 -7.70 15.35 2.62
CA PHE A 229 -8.28 14.14 3.22
C PHE A 229 -9.36 14.49 4.25
N ASP A 230 -9.03 15.37 5.19
CA ASP A 230 -9.92 15.74 6.30
C ASP A 230 -11.27 16.29 5.84
N ILE A 231 -11.32 16.96 4.69
CA ILE A 231 -12.55 17.53 4.14
C ILE A 231 -13.52 16.42 3.79
N LEU A 232 -13.08 15.46 2.96
CA LEU A 232 -13.94 14.37 2.50
C LEU A 232 -14.17 13.32 3.58
N TYR A 233 -13.19 13.11 4.47
CA TYR A 233 -13.34 12.23 5.62
C TYR A 233 -14.47 12.71 6.54
N LYS A 234 -14.48 13.99 6.93
CA LYS A 234 -15.55 14.58 7.76
C LYS A 234 -16.91 14.60 7.08
N GLN A 235 -16.95 14.50 5.75
CA GLN A 235 -18.18 14.39 4.96
C GLN A 235 -18.67 12.94 4.82
N GLY A 236 -18.00 11.96 5.45
CA GLY A 236 -18.43 10.56 5.43
C GLY A 236 -18.17 9.88 4.08
N ILE A 237 -17.11 10.24 3.35
CA ILE A 237 -16.82 9.64 2.03
C ILE A 237 -16.72 8.10 2.08
N TYR A 238 -16.34 7.54 3.22
CA TYR A 238 -16.24 6.10 3.45
C TYR A 238 -17.55 5.42 3.85
N ASP A 239 -18.57 6.17 4.24
CA ASP A 239 -19.86 5.63 4.68
C ASP A 239 -20.71 5.15 3.50
N ASN A 240 -20.37 5.59 2.29
CA ASN A 240 -21.04 5.17 1.07
C ASN A 240 -20.43 3.85 0.56
N PRO A 241 -21.19 2.74 0.46
CA PRO A 241 -20.68 1.47 -0.07
C PRO A 241 -20.42 1.49 -1.59
N ASP A 242 -20.81 2.57 -2.29
CA ASP A 242 -20.63 2.74 -3.73
C ASP A 242 -19.17 3.03 -4.08
N GLN A 243 -18.36 1.98 -3.96
CA GLN A 243 -16.92 2.02 -4.14
C GLN A 243 -16.45 0.80 -4.92
N LYS A 244 -15.40 1.02 -5.72
CA LYS A 244 -14.73 -0.03 -6.51
C LYS A 244 -13.23 0.08 -6.30
N PHE A 245 -12.55 -1.05 -6.39
CA PHE A 245 -11.10 -1.12 -6.32
C PHE A 245 -10.58 -1.55 -7.67
N ILE A 246 -9.66 -0.80 -8.25
CA ILE A 246 -8.99 -1.15 -9.50
C ILE A 246 -7.53 -1.52 -9.19
N SER A 247 -7.14 -2.74 -9.57
CA SER A 247 -5.78 -3.25 -9.50
C SER A 247 -5.16 -3.13 -10.89
N LEU A 248 -4.06 -2.41 -10.98
CA LEU A 248 -3.32 -2.07 -12.19
C LEU A 248 -2.01 -2.86 -12.18
N THR A 249 -1.87 -3.80 -13.11
CA THR A 249 -0.64 -4.58 -13.30
C THR A 249 0.24 -3.89 -14.32
N LEU A 250 1.49 -3.62 -13.96
CA LEU A 250 2.48 -2.97 -14.81
C LEU A 250 3.40 -4.02 -15.46
N LYS A 251 4.05 -3.65 -16.57
CA LYS A 251 4.98 -4.51 -17.31
C LYS A 251 6.22 -4.90 -16.50
N ASP A 252 6.50 -4.18 -15.43
CA ASP A 252 7.57 -4.50 -14.48
C ASP A 252 7.16 -5.50 -13.39
N GLY A 253 5.92 -6.01 -13.44
CA GLY A 253 5.39 -6.99 -12.49
C GLY A 253 4.81 -6.37 -11.21
N SER A 254 4.89 -5.04 -11.04
CA SER A 254 4.23 -4.38 -9.92
C SER A 254 2.71 -4.30 -10.13
N VAL A 255 1.96 -4.44 -9.04
CA VAL A 255 0.50 -4.32 -9.03
C VAL A 255 0.12 -3.24 -8.04
N THR A 256 -0.40 -2.12 -8.53
CA THR A 256 -0.87 -1.01 -7.69
C THR A 256 -2.39 -0.96 -7.65
N ARG A 257 -2.97 -0.52 -6.53
CA ARG A 257 -4.43 -0.47 -6.35
C ARG A 257 -4.91 0.94 -6.09
N LEU A 258 -5.96 1.35 -6.82
CA LEU A 258 -6.70 2.57 -6.55
C LEU A 258 -8.07 2.23 -5.97
N ARG A 259 -8.54 3.06 -5.05
CA ARG A 259 -9.92 3.06 -4.54
C ARG A 259 -10.70 4.17 -5.24
N LEU A 260 -11.82 3.80 -5.85
CA LEU A 260 -12.70 4.70 -6.58
C LEU A 260 -14.02 4.82 -5.83
N PHE A 261 -14.55 6.03 -5.74
CA PHE A 261 -15.82 6.35 -5.09
C PHE A 261 -16.81 6.82 -6.15
N GLY A 262 -18.02 6.27 -6.19
CA GLY A 262 -18.99 6.47 -7.27
C GLY A 262 -19.38 7.94 -7.52
N ASN A 263 -19.11 8.81 -6.55
CA ASN A 263 -19.25 10.25 -6.66
C ASN A 263 -18.07 10.96 -7.37
N GLY A 264 -17.14 10.25 -8.01
CA GLY A 264 -16.10 10.83 -8.87
C GLY A 264 -14.72 11.04 -8.24
N TYR A 265 -14.46 10.44 -7.08
CA TYR A 265 -13.16 10.55 -6.41
C TYR A 265 -12.32 9.29 -6.58
N ALA A 266 -11.00 9.49 -6.65
CA ALA A 266 -10.00 8.44 -6.57
C ALA A 266 -9.08 8.65 -5.36
N LYS A 267 -8.60 7.56 -4.77
CA LYS A 267 -7.60 7.54 -3.70
C LYS A 267 -6.55 6.47 -3.96
N TYR A 268 -5.31 6.81 -3.67
CA TYR A 268 -4.19 5.87 -3.68
C TYR A 268 -3.66 5.62 -2.27
N ALA A 269 -3.63 4.34 -1.88
CA ALA A 269 -3.03 3.86 -0.64
C ALA A 269 -3.37 4.74 0.59
N GLY A 270 -2.41 4.90 1.50
CA GLY A 270 -2.52 5.76 2.67
C GLY A 270 -2.25 7.25 2.40
N ALA A 271 -2.21 7.73 1.15
CA ALA A 271 -1.92 9.13 0.89
C ALA A 271 -2.99 10.05 1.52
N ALA A 272 -2.59 11.12 2.20
CA ALA A 272 -3.49 12.07 2.86
C ALA A 272 -4.22 13.00 1.87
N VAL A 273 -4.67 12.51 0.72
CA VAL A 273 -5.32 13.28 -0.34
C VAL A 273 -6.27 12.39 -1.14
N PHE A 274 -7.35 12.99 -1.63
CA PHE A 274 -8.22 12.44 -2.65
C PHE A 274 -8.07 13.23 -3.94
N PHE A 275 -8.53 12.66 -5.05
CA PHE A 275 -8.46 13.30 -6.35
C PHE A 275 -9.83 13.35 -6.97
N ARG A 276 -10.32 14.55 -7.29
CA ARG A 276 -11.51 14.73 -8.12
C ARG A 276 -11.12 14.51 -9.57
N VAL A 277 -11.56 13.39 -10.12
CA VAL A 277 -11.37 13.06 -11.54
C VAL A 277 -12.42 13.81 -12.36
N GLU A 278 -12.10 14.13 -13.61
CA GLU A 278 -13.06 14.71 -14.55
C GLU A 278 -14.30 13.79 -14.70
N ASP A 279 -15.48 14.39 -14.64
CA ASP A 279 -16.74 13.68 -14.45
C ASP A 279 -17.06 12.73 -15.62
N ALA A 280 -16.87 13.17 -16.88
CA ALA A 280 -17.18 12.35 -18.04
C ALA A 280 -16.25 11.12 -18.13
N ALA A 281 -14.94 11.31 -17.96
CA ALA A 281 -13.96 10.23 -17.97
C ALA A 281 -14.18 9.25 -16.82
N PHE A 282 -14.46 9.75 -15.61
CA PHE A 282 -14.76 8.90 -14.46
C PHE A 282 -16.02 8.06 -14.69
N GLN A 283 -17.12 8.69 -15.12
CA GLN A 283 -18.40 8.00 -15.30
C GLN A 283 -18.34 6.98 -16.44
N ALA A 284 -17.62 7.27 -17.51
CA ALA A 284 -17.41 6.33 -18.61
C ALA A 284 -16.73 5.04 -18.12
N LEU A 285 -15.65 5.15 -17.33
CA LEU A 285 -15.01 3.98 -16.73
C LEU A 285 -15.92 3.30 -15.70
N TRP A 286 -16.60 4.09 -14.85
CA TRP A 286 -17.45 3.57 -13.79
C TRP A 286 -18.58 2.67 -14.33
N GLN A 287 -19.22 3.08 -15.42
CA GLN A 287 -20.28 2.34 -16.10
C GLN A 287 -19.76 1.11 -16.84
N ALA A 288 -18.53 1.17 -17.37
CA ALA A 288 -17.88 0.00 -17.97
C ALA A 288 -17.55 -1.10 -16.94
N MET A 289 -17.54 -0.74 -15.65
CA MET A 289 -17.35 -1.65 -14.51
C MET A 289 -18.68 -1.92 -13.77
N ALA A 290 -19.78 -2.09 -14.49
CA ALA A 290 -21.12 -2.33 -13.92
C ALA A 290 -21.50 -3.81 -13.91
#